data_AF-A0AB35MX43-F1
#
_entry.id   AF-A0AB35MX43-F1
#
_cell.length_a   1.000
_cell.length_b   1.000
_cell.length_c   1.000
_cell.angle_alpha   90.00
_cell.angle_beta   90.00
_cell.angle_gamma   90.00
#
_symmetry.space_group_name_H-M   'P 1'
#
loop_
_entity.id
_entity.type
_entity.pdbx_description
1 polymer ?
#
loop_
_entity_poly.entity_id
_entity_poly.type
_entity_poly.pdbx_seq_one_letter_code
_entity_poly.pdbx_strand_id
1 'polypeptide(L)'
;MKLLEIIRKIRKPTNKQLVRLSDRKVLNASEIIEVACKSKGFTPKQIADLCGKTPSTISKWKSKVGESAGYLPTEVQLAPLADSIGIVMELEPIPSVPKKLPRKTANLISSIILFALIGFILWLIMSMSLEAKSKFGTYNFAVFGNVVEERQAKYKELCNQNEESCIEWDK
;
A
#
# COMPACT_ATOMS: atom_id res chain seq x y z
N MET A 1 -2.52 54.25 -8.79
CA MET A 1 -2.64 53.07 -7.90
C MET A 1 -3.43 51.90 -8.53
N LYS A 2 -3.37 51.68 -9.86
CA LYS A 2 -4.13 50.62 -10.58
C LYS A 2 -3.26 49.61 -11.35
N LEU A 3 -1.92 49.76 -11.33
CA LEU A 3 -1.00 48.89 -12.08
C LEU A 3 -0.61 47.59 -11.35
N LEU A 4 -0.73 47.56 -10.01
CA LEU A 4 -0.33 46.40 -9.20
C LEU A 4 -1.39 45.28 -9.16
N GLU A 5 -2.65 45.56 -9.48
CA GLU A 5 -3.71 44.52 -9.57
C GLU A 5 -3.68 43.74 -10.88
N ILE A 6 -3.17 44.34 -11.96
CA ILE A 6 -3.11 43.70 -13.28
C ILE A 6 -2.02 42.60 -13.31
N ILE A 7 -0.91 42.78 -12.58
CA ILE A 7 0.17 41.80 -12.51
C ILE A 7 -0.24 40.55 -11.71
N ARG A 8 -1.15 40.67 -10.74
CA ARG A 8 -1.63 39.51 -9.96
C ARG A 8 -2.59 38.60 -10.71
N LYS A 9 -3.14 39.04 -11.85
CA LYS A 9 -4.17 38.29 -12.61
C LYS A 9 -3.60 37.47 -13.78
N ILE A 10 -2.30 37.56 -14.06
CA ILE A 10 -1.64 36.87 -15.18
C ILE A 10 -0.73 35.74 -14.64
N ARG A 11 -1.33 34.56 -14.43
CA ARG A 11 -0.76 33.20 -14.44
C ARG A 11 -1.35 32.33 -13.34
N LYS A 12 -2.53 31.79 -13.60
CA LYS A 12 -2.80 30.42 -13.21
C LYS A 12 -2.51 29.57 -14.46
N PRO A 13 -1.47 28.72 -14.49
CA PRO A 13 -1.33 27.77 -15.57
C PRO A 13 -2.42 26.70 -15.44
N THR A 14 -3.55 26.94 -16.10
CA THR A 14 -4.44 25.88 -16.57
C THR A 14 -3.76 25.20 -17.74
N ASN A 15 -2.94 24.20 -17.47
CA ASN A 15 -2.67 23.17 -18.46
C ASN A 15 -2.50 21.82 -17.76
N LYS A 16 -3.57 21.01 -17.84
CA LYS A 16 -3.66 19.65 -17.31
C LYS A 16 -3.10 18.62 -18.30
N GLN A 17 -2.24 19.06 -19.22
CA GLN A 17 -1.23 18.24 -19.88
C GLN A 17 0.10 18.53 -19.19
N LEU A 18 0.27 17.96 -18.00
CA LEU A 18 1.60 17.61 -17.51
C LEU A 18 2.16 16.59 -18.50
N VAL A 19 2.81 17.12 -19.55
CA VAL A 19 3.86 16.42 -20.27
C VAL A 19 4.69 15.70 -19.21
N ARG A 20 5.09 14.45 -19.48
CA ARG A 20 5.96 13.62 -18.63
C ARG A 20 7.38 14.22 -18.49
N LEU A 21 7.48 15.53 -18.30
CA LEU A 21 8.70 16.29 -18.09
C LEU A 21 8.99 16.25 -16.59
N SER A 22 10.08 15.55 -16.28
CA SER A 22 10.80 15.50 -15.00
C SER A 22 10.30 14.58 -13.89
N ASP A 23 10.16 13.29 -14.17
CA ASP A 23 10.37 12.24 -13.16
C ASP A 23 11.89 11.96 -12.97
N ARG A 24 12.73 12.99 -13.09
CA ARG A 24 14.19 12.89 -12.89
C ARG A 24 14.59 13.73 -11.69
N LYS A 25 15.40 13.13 -10.82
CA LYS A 25 15.98 13.81 -9.66
C LYS A 25 17.32 14.39 -10.06
N VAL A 26 17.63 15.57 -9.54
CA VAL A 26 18.94 16.19 -9.71
C VAL A 26 19.84 15.72 -8.58
N LEU A 27 20.92 14.99 -8.90
CA LEU A 27 21.84 14.42 -7.91
C LEU A 27 22.73 15.50 -7.29
N ASN A 28 23.29 16.35 -8.14
CA ASN A 28 24.19 17.43 -7.75
C ASN A 28 23.45 18.69 -7.23
N ALA A 29 22.25 18.51 -6.65
CA ALA A 29 21.44 19.61 -6.15
C ALA A 29 22.12 20.41 -5.02
N SER A 30 22.83 19.70 -4.13
CA SER A 30 23.59 20.31 -3.03
C SER A 30 24.71 21.21 -3.56
N GLU A 31 25.45 20.73 -4.55
CA GLU A 31 26.53 21.47 -5.22
C GLU A 31 26.01 22.71 -5.95
N ILE A 32 24.92 22.59 -6.72
CA ILE A 32 24.30 23.72 -7.42
C ILE A 32 23.91 24.82 -6.43
N ILE A 33 23.29 24.46 -5.30
CA ILE A 33 22.91 25.41 -4.24
C ILE A 33 24.14 26.03 -3.58
N GLU A 34 25.20 25.25 -3.35
CA GLU A 34 26.45 25.79 -2.81
C GLU A 34 27.13 26.80 -3.73
N VAL A 35 27.20 26.51 -5.03
CA VAL A 35 27.76 27.43 -6.02
C VAL A 35 26.88 28.67 -6.15
N ALA A 36 25.55 28.54 -6.09
CA ALA A 36 24.64 29.69 -6.06
C ALA A 36 24.95 30.64 -4.90
N CYS A 37 25.15 30.09 -3.70
CA CYS A 37 25.45 30.88 -2.50
C CYS A 37 26.87 31.48 -2.54
N LYS A 38 27.89 30.68 -2.91
CA LYS A 38 29.30 31.10 -2.84
C LYS A 38 29.71 32.00 -4.01
N SER A 39 29.30 31.66 -5.23
CA SER A 39 29.80 32.32 -6.45
C SER A 39 28.90 33.46 -6.93
N LYS A 40 27.60 33.40 -6.64
CA LYS A 40 26.63 34.43 -7.07
C LYS A 40 26.04 35.22 -5.91
N GLY A 41 26.36 34.85 -4.66
CA GLY A 41 25.89 35.56 -3.46
C GLY A 41 24.39 35.40 -3.19
N PHE A 42 23.73 34.39 -3.76
CA PHE A 42 22.31 34.19 -3.51
C PHE A 42 22.05 33.80 -2.06
N THR A 43 21.11 34.50 -1.44
CA THR A 43 20.61 34.12 -0.12
C THR A 43 19.65 32.93 -0.22
N PRO A 44 19.52 32.09 0.82
CA PRO A 44 18.58 30.97 0.83
C PRO A 44 17.12 31.37 0.51
N LYS A 45 16.75 32.61 0.88
CA LYS A 45 15.43 33.17 0.57
C LYS A 45 15.25 33.43 -0.93
N GLN A 46 16.23 34.03 -1.59
CA GLN A 46 16.18 34.27 -3.04
C GLN A 46 16.16 32.97 -3.85
N ILE A 47 16.92 31.96 -3.41
CA ILE A 47 16.89 30.63 -4.03
C ILE A 47 15.50 30.00 -3.90
N ALA A 48 14.90 30.10 -2.70
CA ALA A 48 13.57 29.59 -2.43
C ALA A 48 12.51 30.28 -3.31
N ASP A 49 12.60 31.61 -3.45
CA ASP A 49 11.70 32.41 -4.29
C ASP A 49 11.84 32.04 -5.77
N LEU A 50 13.08 31.85 -6.28
CA LEU A 50 13.35 31.42 -7.66
C LEU A 50 12.81 30.02 -7.97
N CYS A 51 12.95 29.09 -7.03
CA CYS A 51 12.51 27.70 -7.20
C CYS A 51 11.03 27.49 -6.84
N GLY A 52 10.32 28.51 -6.35
CA GLY A 52 8.94 28.41 -5.87
C GLY A 52 8.78 27.47 -4.67
N LYS A 53 9.76 27.43 -3.77
CA LYS A 53 9.80 26.58 -2.57
C LYS A 53 9.99 27.38 -1.30
N THR A 54 9.92 26.72 -0.15
CA THR A 54 10.22 27.36 1.13
C THR A 54 11.73 27.30 1.43
N PRO A 55 12.30 28.24 2.20
CA PRO A 55 13.70 28.20 2.60
C PRO A 55 14.08 26.92 3.33
N SER A 56 13.15 26.36 4.11
CA SER A 56 13.34 25.06 4.79
C SER A 56 13.52 23.90 3.80
N THR A 57 12.82 23.93 2.66
CA THR A 57 13.01 22.93 1.60
C THR A 57 14.39 23.06 0.97
N ILE A 58 14.86 24.28 0.70
CA ILE A 58 16.22 24.51 0.16
C ILE A 58 17.30 24.03 1.13
N SER A 59 17.11 24.28 2.43
CA SER A 59 18.02 23.78 3.47
C SER A 59 18.12 22.25 3.47
N LYS A 60 16.98 21.56 3.31
CA LYS A 60 16.96 20.09 3.16
C LYS A 60 17.70 19.61 1.92
N TRP A 61 17.53 20.27 0.77
CA TRP A 61 18.25 19.92 -0.47
C TRP A 61 19.76 20.11 -0.36
N LYS A 62 20.20 21.11 0.42
CA LYS A 62 21.62 21.34 0.69
C LYS A 62 22.22 20.30 1.65
N SER A 63 21.41 19.71 2.52
CA SER A 63 21.90 18.78 3.55
C SER A 63 22.21 17.39 2.99
N LYS A 64 23.35 16.81 3.40
CA LYS A 64 23.71 15.41 3.09
C LYS A 64 22.64 14.40 3.54
N VAL A 65 21.97 14.70 4.66
CA VAL A 65 20.86 13.86 5.17
C VAL A 65 19.65 13.89 4.22
N GLY A 66 19.34 15.07 3.65
CA GLY A 66 18.26 15.21 2.69
C GLY A 66 18.53 14.48 1.38
N GLU A 67 19.78 14.43 0.96
CA GLU A 67 20.25 13.68 -0.21
C GLU A 67 20.02 12.18 -0.03
N SER A 68 20.53 11.59 1.08
CA SER A 68 20.34 10.16 1.38
C SER A 68 18.88 9.76 1.63
N ALA A 69 18.05 10.67 2.13
CA ALA A 69 16.64 10.41 2.43
C ALA A 69 15.69 10.62 1.22
N GLY A 70 16.23 10.84 0.01
CA GLY A 70 15.45 10.94 -1.22
C GLY A 70 14.68 12.26 -1.38
N TYR A 71 15.06 13.31 -0.64
CA TYR A 71 14.44 14.64 -0.75
C TYR A 71 14.98 15.47 -1.92
N LEU A 72 15.69 14.86 -2.86
CA LEU A 72 16.27 15.52 -4.02
C LEU A 72 15.21 16.31 -4.82
N PRO A 73 15.53 17.51 -5.33
CA PRO A 73 14.65 18.27 -6.19
C PRO A 73 14.45 17.56 -7.53
N THR A 74 13.33 17.86 -8.20
CA THR A 74 13.14 17.47 -9.60
C THR A 74 13.79 18.51 -10.51
N GLU A 75 14.15 18.11 -11.73
CA GLU A 75 14.74 18.99 -12.75
C GLU A 75 13.95 20.30 -12.92
N VAL A 76 12.62 20.23 -13.05
CA VAL A 76 11.76 21.41 -13.19
C VAL A 76 11.83 22.37 -11.99
N GLN A 77 12.12 21.86 -10.79
CA GLN A 77 12.20 22.69 -9.59
C GLN A 77 13.54 23.43 -9.50
N LEU A 78 14.62 22.84 -10.02
CA LEU A 78 15.96 23.40 -9.93
C LEU A 78 16.42 24.09 -11.22
N ALA A 79 15.75 23.85 -12.35
CA ALA A 79 16.06 24.45 -13.65
C ALA A 79 16.20 26.00 -13.60
N PRO A 80 15.30 26.76 -12.94
CA PRO A 80 15.45 28.22 -12.88
C PRO A 80 16.75 28.66 -12.19
N LEU A 81 17.20 27.89 -11.20
CA LEU A 81 18.44 28.16 -10.49
C LEU A 81 19.65 27.75 -11.34
N ALA A 82 19.62 26.55 -11.93
CA ALA A 82 20.69 26.05 -12.78
C ALA A 82 20.94 26.96 -13.99
N ASP A 83 19.88 27.41 -14.66
CA ASP A 83 19.92 28.34 -15.80
C ASP A 83 20.55 29.68 -15.40
N SER A 84 20.26 30.18 -14.18
CA SER A 84 20.80 31.44 -13.69
C SER A 84 22.31 31.39 -13.38
N ILE A 85 22.84 30.21 -13.09
CA ILE A 85 24.25 30.01 -12.71
C ILE A 85 25.06 29.46 -13.89
N GLY A 86 24.43 28.80 -14.86
CA GLY A 86 25.08 28.17 -16.00
C GLY A 86 25.72 26.82 -15.67
N ILE A 87 25.14 26.06 -14.74
CA ILE A 87 25.66 24.75 -14.31
C ILE A 87 24.84 23.62 -14.95
N VAL A 88 25.54 22.57 -15.39
CA VAL A 88 24.91 21.35 -15.93
C VAL A 88 24.34 20.51 -14.79
N MET A 89 23.06 20.13 -14.89
CA MET A 89 22.39 19.26 -13.92
C MET A 89 22.69 17.79 -14.20
N GLU A 90 23.10 17.04 -13.17
CA GLU A 90 23.23 15.59 -13.25
C GLU A 90 21.89 14.94 -12.87
N LEU A 91 21.35 14.13 -13.78
CA LEU A 91 19.99 13.60 -13.68
C LEU A 91 20.00 12.09 -13.50
N GLU A 92 19.25 11.60 -12.51
CA GLU A 92 18.94 10.17 -12.35
C GLU A 92 17.45 9.92 -12.60
N PRO A 93 17.08 8.86 -13.35
CA PRO A 93 15.69 8.45 -13.46
C PRO A 93 15.16 8.00 -12.10
N ILE A 94 13.99 8.52 -11.70
CA ILE A 94 13.31 8.03 -10.51
C ILE A 94 12.96 6.55 -10.77
N PRO A 95 13.41 5.60 -9.92
CA PRO A 95 12.96 4.22 -10.05
C PRO A 95 11.44 4.23 -9.96
N SER A 96 10.75 3.53 -10.86
CA SER A 96 9.30 3.48 -10.89
C SER A 96 8.78 2.80 -9.62
N VAL A 97 8.67 3.55 -8.52
CA VAL A 97 8.09 3.06 -7.28
C VAL A 97 6.64 2.72 -7.63
N PRO A 98 6.21 1.46 -7.44
CA PRO A 98 4.82 1.11 -7.70
C PRO A 98 3.96 2.04 -6.85
N LYS A 99 3.11 2.84 -7.51
CA LYS A 99 2.19 3.74 -6.83
C LYS A 99 1.45 2.91 -5.78
N LYS A 100 1.62 3.27 -4.50
CA LYS A 100 0.86 2.65 -3.41
C LYS A 100 -0.61 2.70 -3.81
N LEU A 101 -1.24 1.53 -3.90
CA LEU A 101 -2.66 1.44 -4.23
C LEU A 101 -3.44 2.36 -3.29
N PRO A 102 -4.43 3.12 -3.80
CA PRO A 102 -5.19 4.03 -2.97
C PRO A 102 -5.78 3.25 -1.79
N ARG A 103 -5.51 3.70 -0.55
CA ARG A 103 -5.87 2.97 0.69
C ARG A 103 -7.30 2.43 0.71
N LYS A 104 -8.24 3.16 0.09
CA LYS A 104 -9.65 2.75 0.00
C LYS A 104 -9.84 1.44 -0.81
N THR A 105 -9.14 1.28 -1.94
CA THR A 105 -9.28 0.06 -2.76
C THR A 105 -8.58 -1.12 -2.11
N ALA A 106 -7.43 -0.90 -1.46
CA ALA A 106 -6.72 -1.95 -0.73
C ALA A 106 -7.57 -2.52 0.43
N ASN A 107 -8.26 -1.67 1.19
CA ASN A 107 -9.12 -2.10 2.29
C ASN A 107 -10.35 -2.88 1.80
N LEU A 108 -10.95 -2.47 0.67
CA LEU A 108 -12.09 -3.18 0.07
C LEU A 108 -11.69 -4.57 -0.42
N ILE A 109 -10.55 -4.69 -1.11
CA ILE A 109 -10.03 -5.98 -1.56
C ILE A 109 -9.73 -6.89 -0.36
N SER A 110 -9.07 -6.37 0.67
CA SER A 110 -8.79 -7.11 1.90
C SER A 110 -10.06 -7.64 2.57
N SER A 111 -11.09 -6.80 2.66
CA SER A 111 -12.39 -7.20 3.22
C SER A 111 -13.06 -8.31 2.40
N ILE A 112 -13.03 -8.22 1.07
CA ILE A 112 -13.59 -9.25 0.18
C ILE A 112 -12.88 -10.59 0.39
N ILE A 113 -11.55 -10.56 0.47
CA ILE A 113 -10.75 -11.78 0.72
C ILE A 113 -11.12 -12.40 2.06
N LEU A 114 -11.27 -11.60 3.11
CA LEU A 114 -11.66 -12.08 4.44
C LEU A 114 -13.03 -12.77 4.42
N PHE A 115 -14.03 -12.16 3.78
CA PHE A 115 -15.38 -12.76 3.67
C PHE A 115 -15.38 -14.04 2.84
N ALA A 116 -14.60 -14.10 1.77
CA ALA A 116 -14.44 -15.32 0.97
C ALA A 116 -13.84 -16.47 1.80
N LEU A 117 -12.82 -16.16 2.63
CA LEU A 117 -12.18 -17.13 3.52
C LEU A 117 -13.15 -17.66 4.59
N ILE A 118 -13.93 -16.78 5.22
CA ILE A 118 -14.96 -17.17 6.20
C ILE A 118 -16.03 -18.05 5.53
N GLY A 119 -16.52 -17.64 4.35
CA GLY A 119 -17.50 -18.41 3.59
C GLY A 119 -16.99 -19.81 3.24
N PHE A 120 -15.72 -19.92 2.85
CA PHE A 120 -15.10 -21.22 2.57
C PHE A 120 -15.01 -22.11 3.81
N ILE A 121 -14.63 -21.57 4.98
CA ILE A 121 -14.59 -22.32 6.23
C ILE A 121 -15.98 -22.81 6.63
N LEU A 122 -17.00 -21.96 6.54
CA LEU A 122 -18.39 -22.35 6.85
C LEU A 122 -18.90 -23.43 5.89
N TRP A 123 -18.55 -23.33 4.61
CA TRP A 123 -18.87 -24.35 3.62
C TRP A 123 -18.21 -25.70 3.94
N LEU A 124 -16.94 -25.71 4.37
CA LEU A 124 -16.26 -26.93 4.80
C LEU A 124 -16.95 -27.57 6.01
N ILE A 125 -17.28 -26.79 7.04
CA ILE A 125 -17.99 -27.28 8.23
C ILE A 125 -19.34 -27.88 7.85
N MET A 126 -20.10 -27.21 6.99
CA MET A 126 -21.38 -27.70 6.50
C MET A 126 -21.23 -29.00 5.70
N SER A 127 -20.21 -29.08 4.83
CA SER A 127 -19.90 -30.31 4.08
C SER A 127 -19.59 -31.49 5.00
N MET A 128 -18.74 -31.27 6.01
CA MET A 128 -18.42 -32.31 7.00
C MET A 128 -19.65 -32.72 7.82
N SER A 129 -20.52 -31.77 8.18
CA SER A 129 -21.75 -32.05 8.92
C SER A 129 -22.74 -32.88 8.11
N LEU A 130 -22.88 -32.61 6.80
CA LEU A 130 -23.72 -33.40 5.89
C LEU A 130 -23.18 -34.83 5.72
N GLU A 131 -21.86 -34.96 5.58
CA GLU A 131 -21.21 -36.27 5.49
C GLU A 131 -21.39 -37.08 6.77
N ALA A 132 -21.24 -36.44 7.94
CA ALA A 132 -21.49 -37.05 9.24
C ALA A 132 -22.95 -37.54 9.36
N LYS A 133 -23.92 -36.77 8.86
CA LYS A 133 -25.33 -37.21 8.84
C LYS A 133 -25.50 -38.43 7.96
N SER A 134 -24.92 -38.41 6.76
CA SER A 134 -25.04 -39.53 5.82
C SER A 134 -24.43 -40.82 6.36
N LYS A 135 -23.34 -40.74 7.12
CA LYS A 135 -22.62 -41.92 7.63
C LYS A 135 -23.09 -42.40 9.00
N PHE A 136 -23.46 -41.47 9.89
CA PHE A 136 -23.67 -41.75 11.31
C PHE A 136 -25.04 -41.28 11.83
N GLY A 137 -25.91 -40.75 10.95
CA GLY A 137 -27.23 -40.24 11.34
C GLY A 137 -27.20 -38.98 12.20
N THR A 138 -26.04 -38.33 12.37
CA THR A 138 -25.87 -37.15 13.23
C THR A 138 -25.17 -36.00 12.49
N TYR A 139 -25.59 -34.77 12.76
CA TYR A 139 -24.96 -33.56 12.21
C TYR A 139 -23.69 -33.13 12.95
N ASN A 140 -23.33 -33.83 14.03
CA ASN A 140 -22.16 -33.47 14.81
C ASN A 140 -20.87 -33.91 14.10
N PHE A 141 -20.21 -32.95 13.45
CA PHE A 141 -18.94 -33.16 12.73
C PHE A 141 -17.77 -33.52 13.65
N ALA A 142 -17.90 -33.29 14.97
CA ALA A 142 -16.88 -33.61 15.98
C ALA A 142 -17.00 -35.04 16.52
N VAL A 143 -17.94 -35.85 16.02
CA VAL A 143 -18.02 -37.28 16.29
C VAL A 143 -16.90 -37.97 15.50
N PHE A 144 -15.67 -37.77 15.95
CA PHE A 144 -14.49 -38.41 15.39
C PHE A 144 -14.25 -39.77 16.06
N GLY A 145 -13.80 -40.74 15.24
CA GLY A 145 -13.18 -42.02 15.59
C GLY A 145 -13.70 -42.68 16.87
N ASN A 146 -13.12 -42.29 18.00
CA ASN A 146 -13.33 -42.92 19.30
C ASN A 146 -14.81 -43.00 19.74
N VAL A 147 -15.62 -41.96 19.50
CA VAL A 147 -17.05 -41.99 19.90
C VAL A 147 -17.86 -42.94 19.01
N VAL A 148 -17.47 -43.06 17.73
CA VAL A 148 -18.08 -44.01 16.79
C VAL A 148 -17.64 -45.42 17.13
N GLU A 149 -16.36 -45.62 17.41
CA GLU A 149 -15.79 -46.91 17.84
C GLU A 149 -16.43 -47.39 19.14
N GLU A 150 -16.58 -46.51 20.14
CA GLU A 150 -17.26 -46.82 21.40
C GLU A 150 -18.73 -47.21 21.18
N ARG A 151 -19.46 -46.47 20.33
CA ARG A 151 -20.86 -46.82 20.00
C ARG A 151 -20.95 -48.13 19.25
N GLN A 152 -20.08 -48.38 18.29
CA GLN A 152 -20.05 -49.64 17.54
C GLN A 152 -19.65 -50.83 18.43
N ALA A 153 -18.70 -50.64 19.34
CA ALA A 153 -18.31 -51.66 20.31
C ALA A 153 -19.49 -51.99 21.24
N LYS A 154 -20.16 -50.97 21.78
CA LYS A 154 -21.31 -51.14 22.66
C LYS A 154 -22.51 -51.78 21.96
N TYR A 155 -22.76 -51.39 20.71
CA TYR A 155 -23.79 -52.02 19.87
C TYR A 155 -23.50 -53.51 19.65
N LYS A 156 -22.26 -53.86 19.28
CA LYS A 156 -21.85 -55.28 19.10
C LYS A 156 -21.97 -56.09 20.39
N GLU A 157 -21.61 -55.51 21.53
CA GLU A 157 -21.73 -56.17 22.83
C GLU A 157 -23.19 -56.49 23.17
N LEU A 158 -24.10 -55.53 23.00
CA LEU A 158 -25.52 -55.69 23.28
C LEU A 158 -26.19 -56.67 22.32
N CYS A 159 -25.92 -56.56 21.01
CA CYS A 159 -26.49 -57.47 20.01
C CYS A 159 -25.98 -58.91 20.16
N ASN A 160 -24.77 -59.13 20.70
CA ASN A 160 -24.28 -60.46 21.01
C ASN A 160 -24.94 -61.08 22.25
N GLN A 161 -25.48 -60.27 23.17
CA GLN A 161 -26.10 -60.75 24.40
C GLN A 161 -27.59 -61.03 24.23
N ASN A 162 -28.31 -60.25 23.40
CA ASN A 162 -29.74 -60.45 23.19
C ASN A 162 -30.19 -59.93 21.81
N GLU A 163 -30.66 -60.84 20.96
CA GLU A 163 -31.08 -60.55 19.58
C GLU A 163 -32.27 -59.58 19.52
N GLU A 164 -33.19 -59.66 20.49
CA GLU A 164 -34.35 -58.76 20.59
C GLU A 164 -33.94 -57.32 20.91
N SER A 165 -32.86 -57.12 21.66
CA SER A 165 -32.38 -55.78 22.03
C SER A 165 -31.73 -55.03 20.86
N CYS A 166 -31.24 -55.77 19.86
CA CYS A 166 -30.62 -55.22 18.67
C CYS A 166 -31.65 -54.53 17.75
N ILE A 167 -32.84 -55.13 17.63
CA ILE A 167 -33.96 -54.61 16.81
C ILE A 167 -34.49 -53.28 17.36
N GLU A 168 -34.40 -53.06 18.67
CA GLU A 168 -34.85 -51.83 19.32
C GLU A 168 -33.86 -50.67 19.12
N TRP A 169 -32.56 -50.97 19.02
CA TRP A 169 -31.49 -49.98 18.78
C TRP A 169 -31.35 -49.55 17.32
N ASP A 170 -31.80 -50.36 16.37
CA ASP A 170 -31.79 -50.06 14.94
C ASP A 170 -32.97 -49.15 14.49
N LYS A 171 -33.92 -48.87 15.37
CA LYS A 171 -35.05 -47.95 15.11
C LYS A 171 -34.70 -46.49 15.40
#